data_AF-A0A847A8V5-F1
#
_entry.id   AF-A0A847A8V5-F1
#
_cell.length_a   1.000
_cell.length_b   1.000
_cell.length_c   1.000
_cell.angle_alpha   90.00
_cell.angle_beta   90.00
_cell.angle_gamma   90.00
#
_symmetry.space_group_name_H-M   'P 1'
#
loop_
_entity.id
_entity.type
_entity.pdbx_description
1 polymer ?
#
loop_
_entity_poly.entity_id
_entity_poly.type
_entity_poly.pdbx_seq_one_letter_code
_entity_poly.pdbx_strand_id
1 'polypeptide(L)'
;MLAENFGGQVSMRYKKDAELYLRMYPELEKWMNECSICHSKGYKSDMPEHISSEGSAAAGNIRRYFRPLEVDENGICLQCAECLKKRST
;
A
#
# COMPACT_ATOMS: atom_id res chain seq x y z
N MET A 1 27.13 3.79 10.53
CA MET A 1 26.11 2.74 10.59
C MET A 1 24.88 3.36 11.25
N LEU A 2 23.81 3.60 10.50
CA LEU A 2 22.49 3.84 11.09
C LEU A 2 21.55 2.82 10.45
N ALA A 3 21.17 1.84 11.26
CA ALA A 3 20.07 0.95 10.98
C ALA A 3 18.79 1.73 11.27
N GLU A 4 17.96 1.99 10.27
CA GLU A 4 16.63 2.56 10.48
C GLU A 4 15.57 1.45 10.42
N ASN A 5 15.37 0.87 11.61
CA ASN A 5 14.12 0.45 12.24
C ASN A 5 12.91 0.07 11.35
N PHE A 6 12.74 -1.25 11.23
CA PHE A 6 11.55 -2.04 11.57
C PHE A 6 10.17 -1.38 11.50
N GLY A 7 9.35 -1.94 10.60
CA GLY A 7 7.89 -2.05 10.62
C GLY A 7 7.16 -1.34 11.77
N GLY A 8 6.79 -0.08 11.54
CA GLY A 8 5.85 0.61 12.40
C GLY A 8 4.50 -0.10 12.38
N GLN A 9 4.11 -0.68 13.51
CA GLN A 9 2.77 -1.21 13.74
C GLN A 9 1.75 -0.08 13.56
N VAL A 10 1.09 -0.04 12.40
CA VAL A 10 -0.12 0.77 12.20
C VAL A 10 -1.14 0.28 13.21
N SER A 11 -1.65 1.16 14.08
CA SER A 11 -2.60 0.73 15.12
C SER A 11 -3.82 0.06 14.47
N MET A 12 -4.37 -0.98 15.10
CA MET A 12 -5.47 -1.75 14.50
C MET A 12 -6.67 -0.89 14.08
N ARG A 13 -6.91 0.23 14.79
CA ARG A 13 -7.95 1.21 14.45
C ARG A 13 -7.68 1.89 13.11
N TYR A 14 -6.44 2.32 12.87
CA TYR A 14 -6.02 2.93 11.60
C TYR A 14 -6.17 1.95 10.42
N LYS A 15 -5.86 0.66 10.61
CA LYS A 15 -6.05 -0.35 9.56
C LYS A 15 -7.52 -0.52 9.19
N LYS A 16 -8.42 -0.57 10.18
CA LYS A 16 -9.87 -0.65 9.95
C LYS A 16 -10.39 0.59 9.22
N ASP A 17 -9.93 1.77 9.60
CA ASP A 17 -10.33 3.03 8.96
C ASP A 17 -9.86 3.10 7.50
N ALA A 18 -8.65 2.61 7.21
CA ALA A 18 -8.10 2.52 5.86
C ALA A 18 -8.93 1.57 4.97
N GLU A 19 -9.28 0.38 5.47
CA GLU A 19 -10.11 -0.58 4.73
C GLU A 19 -11.55 -0.06 4.51
N LEU A 20 -12.13 0.61 5.51
CA LEU A 20 -13.43 1.26 5.38
C LEU A 20 -13.39 2.39 4.34
N TYR A 21 -12.31 3.16 4.31
CA TYR A 21 -12.13 4.24 3.34
C TYR A 21 -12.18 3.72 1.90
N LEU A 22 -11.44 2.65 1.58
CA LEU A 22 -11.49 2.05 0.23
C LEU A 22 -12.87 1.45 -0.11
N ARG A 23 -13.58 0.89 0.86
CA ARG A 23 -14.97 0.40 0.63
C ARG A 23 -15.95 1.51 0.31
N MET A 24 -15.75 2.70 0.88
CA MET A 24 -16.59 3.87 0.60
C MET A 24 -16.31 4.49 -0.77
N TYR A 25 -15.07 4.37 -1.26
CA TYR A 25 -14.60 4.98 -2.51
C TYR A 25 -13.90 3.93 -3.40
N PRO A 26 -14.66 2.94 -3.94
CA PRO A 26 -14.09 1.82 -4.70
C PRO A 26 -13.34 2.27 -5.97
N GLU A 27 -13.67 3.42 -6.54
CA GLU A 27 -12.97 4.01 -7.68
C GLU A 27 -11.50 4.35 -7.40
N LEU A 28 -11.12 4.45 -6.13
CA LEU A 28 -9.75 4.70 -5.70
C LEU A 28 -8.89 3.44 -5.72
N GLU A 29 -9.48 2.24 -5.79
CA GLU A 29 -8.72 0.98 -5.84
C GLU A 29 -7.77 0.90 -7.04
N LYS A 30 -8.06 1.62 -8.13
CA LYS A 30 -7.15 1.70 -9.30
C LYS A 30 -5.77 2.25 -8.96
N TRP A 31 -5.63 2.99 -7.86
CA TRP A 31 -4.37 3.56 -7.36
C TRP A 31 -3.70 2.70 -6.29
N MET A 32 -4.27 1.55 -5.97
CA MET A 32 -3.78 0.63 -4.95
C MET A 32 -3.13 -0.59 -5.61
N ASN A 33 -2.10 -1.10 -4.95
CA ASN A 33 -1.54 -2.43 -5.16
C ASN A 33 -1.88 -3.30 -3.93
N GLU A 34 -2.05 -4.59 -4.17
CA GLU A 34 -2.17 -5.62 -3.14
C GLU A 34 -1.18 -6.74 -3.45
N CYS A 35 -0.39 -7.13 -2.45
CA CYS A 35 0.50 -8.28 -2.59
C CYS A 35 -0.32 -9.58 -2.57
N SER A 36 -0.18 -10.42 -3.60
CA SER A 36 -0.91 -11.71 -3.70
C SER A 36 -0.51 -12.74 -2.65
N ILE A 37 0.63 -12.57 -1.98
CA ILE A 37 1.15 -13.51 -0.97
C ILE A 37 0.78 -13.09 0.45
N CYS A 38 1.00 -11.82 0.82
CA CYS A 38 0.80 -11.34 2.19
C CYS A 38 -0.43 -10.44 2.35
N HIS A 39 -1.14 -10.13 1.27
CA HIS A 39 -2.32 -9.26 1.24
C HIS A 39 -2.07 -7.85 1.81
N SER A 40 -0.80 -7.41 1.88
CA SER A 40 -0.50 -6.01 2.19
C SER A 40 -1.03 -5.12 1.09
N LYS A 41 -1.72 -4.04 1.46
CA LYS A 41 -2.18 -3.00 0.54
C LYS A 41 -1.32 -1.76 0.67
N GLY A 42 -1.01 -1.14 -0.46
CA GLY A 42 -0.32 0.14 -0.52
C GLY A 42 -0.61 0.88 -1.82
N TYR A 43 -0.34 2.18 -1.86
CA TYR A 43 -0.61 2.96 -3.07
C TYR A 43 0.51 2.78 -4.10
N LYS A 44 0.18 2.90 -5.38
CA LYS A 44 1.14 2.88 -6.49
C LYS A 44 2.02 4.12 -6.48
N SER A 45 3.33 4.00 -6.67
CA SER A 45 4.23 5.16 -6.61
C SER A 45 3.98 6.19 -7.71
N ASP A 46 3.31 5.80 -8.81
CA ASP A 46 2.89 6.68 -9.90
C ASP A 46 1.54 7.38 -9.65
N MET A 47 0.91 7.19 -8.48
CA MET A 47 -0.32 7.87 -8.11
C MET A 47 -0.13 9.40 -8.14
N PRO A 48 -0.88 10.14 -8.98
CA PRO A 48 -0.74 11.59 -9.13
C PRO A 48 -0.91 12.35 -7.81
N GLU A 49 -0.36 13.58 -7.73
CA GLU A 49 -0.50 14.45 -6.56
C GLU A 49 -1.96 14.65 -6.17
N HIS A 50 -2.83 14.87 -7.16
CA HIS A 50 -4.28 14.97 -7.02
C HIS A 50 -4.97 13.83 -7.76
N ILE A 51 -5.91 13.17 -7.09
CA ILE A 51 -6.76 12.14 -7.68
C ILE A 51 -8.24 12.51 -7.43
N SER A 52 -9.12 12.16 -8.36
CA SER A 52 -10.50 12.68 -8.45
C SER A 52 -10.52 14.13 -8.96
N SER A 53 -11.33 15.02 -8.38
CA SER A 53 -11.44 16.43 -8.77
C SER A 53 -10.35 17.32 -8.15
N GLU A 54 -10.11 18.48 -8.75
CA GLU A 54 -9.31 19.55 -8.15
C GLU A 54 -9.87 19.91 -6.75
N GLY A 55 -8.98 20.06 -5.76
CA GLY A 55 -9.35 20.30 -4.36
C GLY A 55 -9.79 19.05 -3.57
N SER A 56 -9.84 17.86 -4.18
CA SER A 56 -10.17 16.62 -3.48
C SER A 56 -9.10 16.22 -2.46
N ALA A 57 -9.54 15.80 -1.27
CA ALA A 57 -8.68 15.24 -0.23
C ALA A 57 -8.27 13.77 -0.49
N ALA A 58 -8.74 13.15 -1.58
CA ALA A 58 -8.59 11.71 -1.80
C ALA A 58 -7.12 11.25 -1.81
N ALA A 59 -6.26 11.96 -2.54
CA ALA A 59 -4.85 11.59 -2.64
C ALA A 59 -4.12 11.74 -1.30
N GLY A 60 -4.47 12.79 -0.52
CA GLY A 60 -3.95 13.00 0.82
C GLY A 60 -4.40 11.90 1.80
N ASN A 61 -5.66 11.48 1.73
CA ASN A 61 -6.18 10.39 2.55
C ASN A 61 -5.50 9.05 2.22
N ILE A 62 -5.33 8.72 0.93
CA ILE A 62 -4.61 7.49 0.54
C ILE A 62 -3.19 7.49 1.11
N ARG A 63 -2.41 8.58 0.92
CA ARG A 63 -1.04 8.69 1.44
C ARG A 63 -0.97 8.64 2.97
N ARG A 64 -2.03 9.09 3.64
CA ARG A 64 -2.14 9.03 5.10
C ARG A 64 -2.42 7.61 5.60
N TYR A 65 -3.29 6.87 4.93
CA TYR A 65 -3.74 5.55 5.36
C TYR A 65 -2.83 4.42 4.90
N PHE A 66 -2.20 4.56 3.73
CA PHE A 66 -1.44 3.51 3.07
C PHE A 66 0.00 3.95 2.82
N ARG A 67 0.94 3.02 2.91
CA ARG A 67 2.32 3.22 2.45
C ARG A 67 2.40 2.95 0.95
N PRO A 68 3.39 3.50 0.23
CA PRO A 68 3.65 3.04 -1.12
C PRO A 68 3.94 1.53 -1.12
N LEU A 69 3.42 0.81 -2.10
CA LEU A 69 3.69 -0.61 -2.28
C LEU A 69 3.87 -0.91 -3.75
N GLU A 70 5.12 -1.14 -4.14
CA GLU A 70 5.43 -1.70 -5.46
C GLU A 70 5.27 -3.22 -5.44
N VAL A 71 4.75 -3.75 -6.54
CA VAL A 71 4.61 -5.19 -6.79
C VAL A 71 5.18 -5.49 -8.17
N ASP A 72 5.68 -6.71 -8.34
CA ASP A 72 6.12 -7.19 -9.65
C ASP A 72 4.93 -7.57 -10.57
N GLU A 73 5.24 -8.10 -11.75
CA GLU A 73 4.25 -8.56 -12.74
C GLU A 73 3.30 -9.66 -12.22
N ASN A 74 3.70 -10.39 -11.17
CA ASN A 74 2.88 -11.41 -10.52
C ASN A 74 2.10 -10.86 -9.31
N GLY A 75 2.17 -9.56 -9.06
CA GLY A 75 1.55 -8.92 -7.90
C GLY A 75 2.26 -9.24 -6.59
N ILE A 76 3.55 -9.57 -6.61
CA ILE A 76 4.32 -9.92 -5.39
C ILE A 76 5.16 -8.71 -4.97
N CYS A 77 5.05 -8.32 -3.69
CA CYS A 77 5.89 -7.24 -3.15
C CYS A 77 7.34 -7.71 -2.92
N LEU A 78 8.26 -6.74 -2.86
CA LEU A 78 9.70 -7.01 -2.68
C LEU A 78 9.99 -7.95 -1.50
N GLN A 79 9.34 -7.71 -0.35
CA GLN A 79 9.54 -8.53 0.86
C GLN A 79 9.15 -10.00 0.61
N CYS A 80 8.01 -10.25 -0.04
CA CYS A 80 7.58 -11.61 -0.35
C CYS A 80 8.45 -12.26 -1.42
N ALA A 81 8.87 -11.51 -2.44
CA ALA A 81 9.78 -12.00 -3.47
C ALA A 81 11.12 -12.44 -2.87
N GLU A 82 11.69 -11.69 -1.92
CA GLU A 82 12.90 -12.08 -1.19
C GLU A 82 12.70 -13.34 -0.35
N CYS A 83 11.57 -13.47 0.34
CA CYS A 83 11.24 -14.66 1.12
C CYS A 83 11.13 -15.92 0.25
N LEU A 84 10.57 -15.81 -0.96
CA LEU A 84 10.44 -16.93 -1.90
C LEU A 84 11.81 -17.36 -2.46
N LYS A 85 12.68 -16.41 -2.80
CA LYS A 85 14.05 -16.69 -3.28
C LYS A 85 14.84 -17.52 -2.26
N LYS A 86 14.79 -17.15 -0.98
CA LYS A 86 15.49 -17.86 0.11
C LYS A 86 15.06 -19.32 0.29
N ARG A 87 13.84 -19.69 -0.15
CA ARG A 87 13.33 -21.07 -0.05
C ARG A 87 13.72 -21.97 -1.23
N SER A 88 14.24 -21.38 -2.30
CA SER A 88 14.61 -22.10 -3.53
C SER A 88 16.12 -22.41 -3.61
N THR A 89 16.87 -22.05 -2.57
CA THR A 89 18.28 -22.36 -2.33
C THR A 89 18.38 -23.31 -1.14
#